data_AF-A0A7K3D711-F1
#
_entry.id   AF-A0A7K3D711-F1
#
_cell.length_a   1.000
_cell.length_b   1.000
_cell.length_c   1.000
_cell.angle_alpha   90.00
_cell.angle_beta   90.00
_cell.angle_gamma   90.00
#
_symmetry.space_group_name_H-M   'P 1'
#
loop_
_entity.id
_entity.type
_entity.pdbx_description
1 polymer ?
#
loop_
_entity_poly.entity_id
_entity_poly.type
_entity_poly.pdbx_seq_one_letter_code
_entity_poly.pdbx_strand_id
1 'polypeptide(L)' 'MDAAERRTALLRIERGQASDEELAAVAVTLFSLAAGRPPGGDRIPHVPRRVAAWRPPEPARAYRAPHSWR' A
#
# COMPACT_ATOMS: atom_id res chain seq x y z
N MET A 1 -11.83 -3.97 19.65
CA MET A 1 -10.55 -3.47 19.09
C MET A 1 -10.54 -1.97 19.12
N ASP A 2 -9.78 -1.46 20.08
CA ASP A 2 -9.82 -0.07 20.55
C ASP A 2 -9.28 0.89 19.48
N ALA A 3 -9.78 2.12 19.43
CA ALA A 3 -9.30 3.15 18.49
C ALA A 3 -7.85 3.59 18.81
N ALA A 4 -7.36 3.30 20.01
CA ALA A 4 -5.97 3.48 20.42
C ALA A 4 -5.03 2.43 19.78
N GLU A 5 -5.50 1.19 19.66
CA GLU A 5 -4.78 0.06 19.03
C GLU A 5 -4.60 0.30 17.52
N ARG A 6 -5.62 0.88 16.87
CA ARG A 6 -5.53 1.34 15.47
C ARG A 6 -4.55 2.50 15.26
N ARG A 7 -4.27 3.30 16.29
CA ARG A 7 -3.29 4.40 16.24
C ARG A 7 -1.85 3.91 16.41
N THR A 8 -1.67 2.71 16.96
CA THR A 8 -0.36 2.08 17.20
C THR A 8 0.03 1.07 16.13
N ALA A 9 -0.92 0.59 15.32
CA ALA A 9 -0.62 -0.25 14.17
C ALA A 9 0.15 0.52 13.07
N LEU A 10 1.37 0.08 12.77
CA LEU A 10 2.23 0.67 11.72
C LEU A 10 1.67 0.46 10.30
N LEU A 11 0.89 -0.60 10.10
CA LEU A 11 0.27 -0.96 8.84
C LEU A 11 -1.20 -1.32 9.06
N ARG A 12 -2.08 -0.87 8.16
CA ARG A 12 -3.50 -1.25 8.15
C ARG A 12 -3.73 -2.31 7.09
N ILE A 13 -4.37 -3.42 7.48
CA ILE A 13 -4.81 -4.47 6.56
C ILE A 13 -6.24 -4.19 6.12
N GLU A 14 -6.45 -3.99 4.82
CA GLU A 14 -7.78 -3.66 4.27
C GLU A 14 -8.66 -4.90 4.04
N ARG A 15 -8.06 -6.04 3.70
CA ARG A 15 -8.75 -7.31 3.46
C ARG A 15 -7.88 -8.50 3.82
N GLY A 16 -8.50 -9.60 4.24
CA GLY A 16 -7.80 -10.84 4.60
C GLY A 16 -6.99 -10.71 5.90
N GLN A 17 -6.05 -11.62 6.08
CA GLN A 17 -5.04 -11.57 7.13
C GLN A 17 -3.68 -11.63 6.44
N ALA A 18 -2.73 -10.83 6.93
CA ALA A 18 -1.35 -10.92 6.49
C ALA A 18 -0.59 -11.83 7.46
N SER A 19 0.20 -12.74 6.92
CA SER A 19 1.15 -13.54 7.70
C SER A 19 2.32 -12.67 8.16
N ASP A 20 3.02 -13.13 9.20
CA ASP A 20 4.22 -12.47 9.71
C ASP A 20 5.30 -12.33 8.62
N GLU A 21 5.42 -13.33 7.73
CA GLU A 21 6.37 -13.32 6.62
C GLU A 21 6.02 -12.24 5.59
N GLU A 22 4.74 -12.09 5.24
CA GLU A 22 4.28 -11.03 4.33
C GLU A 22 4.50 -9.64 4.93
N LEU A 23 4.23 -9.48 6.23
CA LEU A 23 4.50 -8.23 6.94
C LEU A 23 6.00 -7.89 6.97
N ALA A 24 6.85 -8.90 7.21
CA ALA A 24 8.30 -8.74 7.18
C ALA A 24 8.80 -8.34 5.78
N ALA A 25 8.29 -8.96 4.73
CA ALA A 25 8.64 -8.63 3.35
C ALA A 25 8.30 -7.17 3.00
N VAL A 26 7.12 -6.70 3.42
CA VAL A 26 6.72 -5.30 3.25
C VAL A 26 7.65 -4.37 4.04
N ALA A 27 7.96 -4.69 5.29
CA ALA A 27 8.84 -3.89 6.12
C ALA A 27 10.26 -3.76 5.51
N VAL A 28 10.87 -4.88 5.09
CA VAL A 28 12.18 -4.91 4.41
C VAL A 28 12.16 -4.07 3.14
N THR A 29 11.08 -4.16 2.36
CA THR A 29 10.91 -3.36 1.14
C THR A 29 10.90 -1.87 1.47
N LEU A 30 10.10 -1.45 2.46
CA LEU A 30 10.01 -0.05 2.86
C LEU A 30 11.34 0.48 3.39
N PHE A 31 12.07 -0.29 4.19
CA PHE A 31 13.38 0.11 4.68
C PHE A 31 14.43 0.20 3.58
N SER A 32 14.42 -0.74 2.63
CA SER A 32 15.31 -0.69 1.47
C SER A 32 15.07 0.56 0.62
N LEU A 33 13.80 0.92 0.40
CA LEU A 33 13.42 2.15 -0.30
C LEU A 33 13.85 3.41 0.47
N ALA A 34 13.68 3.41 1.79
CA ALA A 34 14.09 4.53 2.65
C ALA A 34 15.61 4.71 2.64
N ALA A 35 16.37 3.62 2.73
CA ALA A 35 17.84 3.64 2.68
C ALA A 35 18.39 4.12 1.33
N GLY A 36 17.66 3.86 0.24
CA GLY A 36 18.02 4.33 -1.11
C GLY A 36 17.69 5.81 -1.39
N ARG A 37 17.08 6.55 -0.45
CA ARG A 37 16.69 7.96 -0.67
C ARG A 37 17.91 8.88 -0.46
N PRO A 38 18.29 9.70 -1.45
CA PRO A 38 19.42 10.61 -1.30
C PRO A 38 19.14 11.70 -0.24
N PRO A 39 20.15 12.11 0.55
CA PRO A 39 20.01 13.20 1.52
C PRO A 39 19.73 14.51 0.79
N GLY A 40 18.63 15.19 1.15
CA GLY A 40 18.15 16.42 0.49
C GLY A 40 16.92 16.24 -0.43
N GLY A 41 16.26 15.08 -0.39
CA GLY A 41 15.12 14.70 -1.24
C GLY A 41 13.79 15.44 -1.03
N ASP A 42 13.82 16.73 -0.71
CA ASP A 42 12.65 17.63 -0.69
C ASP A 42 12.59 18.56 -1.92
N ARG A 43 13.58 18.51 -2.83
CA ARG A 43 13.63 19.37 -4.03
C ARG A 43 13.93 18.65 -5.33
N ILE A 44 13.45 17.41 -5.49
CA ILE A 44 13.32 16.88 -6.85
C ILE A 44 12.06 17.56 -7.42
N PRO A 45 12.13 18.34 -8.52
CA PRO A 45 10.93 18.83 -9.17
C PRO A 45 10.04 17.62 -9.37
N HIS A 46 8.78 17.68 -8.93
CA HIS A 46 7.80 16.61 -9.14
C HIS A 46 7.63 16.43 -10.66
N VAL A 47 8.57 15.75 -11.32
CA VAL A 47 8.26 14.96 -12.50
C VAL A 47 7.25 13.98 -11.95
N PRO A 48 5.98 14.02 -12.38
CA PRO A 48 5.04 13.01 -11.96
C PRO A 48 5.66 11.71 -12.43
N ARG A 49 6.28 10.95 -11.50
CA ARG A 49 6.50 9.53 -11.75
C ARG A 49 5.12 9.08 -12.12
N ARG A 50 4.95 8.64 -13.37
CA ARG A 50 3.86 7.73 -13.68
C ARG A 50 4.19 6.46 -12.89
N VAL A 51 4.05 6.53 -11.55
CA VAL A 51 3.55 5.41 -10.79
C VAL A 51 2.34 5.04 -11.62
N ALA A 52 2.36 3.86 -12.23
CA ALA A 52 1.17 3.33 -12.83
C ALA A 52 0.16 3.40 -11.69
N ALA A 53 -0.64 4.47 -11.67
CA ALA A 53 -1.68 4.67 -10.68
C ALA A 53 -2.42 3.36 -10.81
N TRP A 54 -2.42 2.56 -9.75
CA TRP A 54 -3.09 1.26 -9.71
C TRP A 54 -4.45 1.50 -10.33
N ARG A 55 -4.55 1.22 -11.63
CA ARG A 55 -5.69 1.67 -12.40
C ARG A 55 -6.72 0.67 -11.94
N PRO A 56 -7.84 1.10 -11.36
CA PRO A 56 -8.94 0.18 -11.15
C PRO A 56 -9.13 -0.54 -12.49
N PRO A 57 -9.09 -1.88 -12.54
CA PRO A 57 -9.34 -2.60 -13.78
C PRO A 57 -10.64 -2.04 -14.36
N GLU A 58 -10.56 -1.54 -15.59
CA GLU A 58 -11.65 -0.83 -16.24
C GLU A 58 -12.91 -1.70 -16.20
N PRO A 59 -14.10 -1.18 -15.79
CA PRO A 59 -15.29 -1.99 -15.60
C PRO A 59 -15.97 -2.28 -16.95
N ALA A 60 -15.22 -2.74 -17.95
CA ALA A 60 -15.78 -3.32 -19.14
C ALA A 60 -15.87 -4.84 -18.93
N ARG A 61 -17.03 -5.31 -18.47
CA ARG A 61 -17.42 -6.75 -18.38
C ARG A 61 -16.75 -7.65 -17.33
N ALA A 62 -16.15 -7.13 -16.26
CA ALA A 62 -15.73 -8.00 -15.16
C ALA A 62 -16.96 -8.54 -14.41
N TYR A 63 -17.08 -9.87 -14.34
CA TYR A 63 -18.12 -10.60 -13.61
C TYR A 63 -18.31 -10.03 -12.19
N ARG A 64 -19.55 -9.62 -11.86
CA ARG A 64 -19.92 -9.16 -10.52
C ARG A 64 -20.53 -10.33 -9.75
N ALA A 65 -19.79 -10.89 -8.80
CA ALA A 65 -20.36 -11.89 -7.89
C ALA A 65 -21.58 -11.30 -7.14
N PRO A 66 -22.68 -12.05 -6.97
CA PRO A 66 -23.90 -11.57 -6.32
C PRO A 66 -23.67 -11.02 -4.91
N HIS A 67 -22.59 -11.45 -4.25
CA HIS A 67 -22.17 -11.05 -2.90
C HIS A 67 -20.89 -10.19 -2.90
N SER A 68 -20.64 -9.45 -3.99
CA SER A 68 -19.55 -8.44 -3.98
C SER A 68 -19.93 -7.28 -3.05
N TRP A 69 -19.18 -7.12 -1.96
CA TRP A 69 -19.40 -6.08 -0.95
C TRP A 69 -18.82 -4.75 -1.42
N ARG A 70 -19.52 -4.16 -2.38
CA ARG A 70 -19.50 -2.71 -2.58
C ARG A 70 -20.52 -2.08 -1.66
#